data_AF-A0A093V0Z2-F1
#
_entry.id   AF-A0A093V0Z2-F1
#
_cell.length_a   1.000
_cell.length_b   1.000
_cell.length_c   1.000
_cell.angle_alpha   90.00
_cell.angle_beta   90.00
_cell.angle_gamma   90.00
#
_symmetry.space_group_name_H-M   'P 1'
#
loop_
_entity.id
_entity.type
_entity.pdbx_description
1 polymer ?
#
loop_
_entity_poly.entity_id
_entity_poly.type
_entity_poly.pdbx_seq_one_letter_code
_entity_poly.pdbx_strand_id
1 'polypeptide(L)'
;MDTIRIPSPSAILDPPAPIPISNKTNSNTRRTATSPKKKSTAIAIPTNGTQRPKQSKSRNAKRLKCDETKPSCQQCHKRNVTCGGYKKDFKWRPFEETQTAPKAAPKKKASPPPDTNGDESSQPLVMNMPSSQPSFTSMLEEDADDVENIIRQSEPDFQLWPVKDSPPPTTQVDMSPDLSMATMLFQELEPAPGSEESLIVRFDRLTCGILSVKDGVTENPWRNLIWPMARESSALYHAVISMAAFHSSKDNPALRVFGMEHMRRSINFMVQGMGQMQTDAALATTLSLAFAETWDQQTSTGIQHLKGARALMQQTLRTRVRRHPPSDELGRIRFLYNTWLYMDVIARITSMDEAETEEPGDPRFAIPEDGVHDVDPLMGCATTLFPLMGHVANLVQRIRKSDKNSFAIISHARELKNAIDRWVLPNHFNPPEDPQSELQDSIQTAYAYRWAILLYLHQAVPEIPSPSSFILANNTLKLLATVPLSSRTNILHIFPLFVASCEFEDEEDREWIMQRWVAMQNRLRIGNIDRCVEVIREVWRRRDAAKAERLRLRSRPGSRKGSMVIHGEHPSKSGNVRSEGVITGLE
;
A
#
# COMPACT_ATOMS: atom_id res chain seq x y z
N MET A 1 47.55 22.92 -14.93
CA MET A 1 46.96 23.19 -13.60
C MET A 1 45.78 22.28 -13.44
N ASP A 2 46.04 21.19 -12.72
CA ASP A 2 45.11 20.09 -12.46
C ASP A 2 43.96 20.54 -11.57
N THR A 3 42.73 20.26 -11.99
CA THR A 3 41.52 20.43 -11.19
C THR A 3 41.13 19.07 -10.63
N ILE A 4 41.27 18.92 -9.33
CA ILE A 4 40.91 17.74 -8.56
C ILE A 4 39.38 17.55 -8.62
N ARG A 5 38.91 16.41 -9.16
CA ARG A 5 37.51 15.99 -9.12
C ARG A 5 37.22 15.21 -7.84
N ILE A 6 36.22 15.65 -7.08
CA ILE A 6 35.63 14.89 -5.95
C ILE A 6 34.25 14.37 -6.41
N PRO A 7 33.96 13.05 -6.38
CA PRO A 7 32.66 12.52 -6.79
C PRO A 7 31.64 12.44 -5.65
N SER A 8 30.36 12.40 -6.04
CA SER A 8 29.15 12.32 -5.20
C SER A 8 29.00 10.96 -4.45
N PRO A 9 28.34 10.88 -3.27
CA PRO A 9 28.47 9.76 -2.32
C PRO A 9 27.73 8.45 -2.63
N SER A 10 27.23 8.24 -3.85
CA SER A 10 26.42 7.04 -4.19
C SER A 10 27.19 5.95 -4.95
N ALA A 11 28.53 5.95 -4.94
CA ALA A 11 29.34 4.96 -5.67
C ALA A 11 30.31 4.12 -4.80
N ILE A 12 30.07 3.98 -3.48
CA ILE A 12 30.97 3.25 -2.55
C ILE A 12 30.34 1.96 -1.96
N LEU A 13 29.22 1.45 -2.48
CA LEU A 13 28.51 0.32 -1.83
C LEU A 13 28.31 -0.98 -2.64
N ASP A 14 29.03 -1.19 -3.74
CA ASP A 14 29.08 -2.53 -4.37
C ASP A 14 30.51 -3.08 -4.39
N PRO A 15 30.78 -4.25 -3.77
CA PRO A 15 32.03 -4.96 -3.97
C PRO A 15 32.01 -5.69 -5.33
N PRO A 16 33.06 -5.58 -6.18
CA PRO A 16 33.10 -6.31 -7.44
C PRO A 16 33.36 -7.81 -7.21
N ALA A 17 32.65 -8.65 -7.95
CA ALA A 17 32.88 -10.10 -8.00
C ALA A 17 34.27 -10.43 -8.57
N PRO A 18 34.97 -11.47 -8.08
CA PRO A 18 36.29 -11.81 -8.58
C PRO A 18 36.21 -12.51 -9.93
N ILE A 19 36.90 -11.96 -10.94
CA ILE A 19 37.08 -12.57 -12.28
C ILE A 19 38.48 -13.20 -12.37
N PRO A 20 38.64 -14.37 -13.02
CA PRO A 20 39.86 -15.18 -12.92
C PRO A 20 41.02 -14.61 -13.75
N ILE A 21 42.23 -14.79 -13.23
CA ILE A 21 43.49 -14.49 -13.91
C ILE A 21 43.72 -15.54 -15.00
N SER A 22 43.83 -15.11 -16.25
CA SER A 22 44.37 -15.91 -17.36
C SER A 22 45.49 -15.11 -18.04
N ASN A 23 46.73 -15.52 -17.77
CA ASN A 23 47.90 -15.17 -18.56
C ASN A 23 47.71 -15.58 -20.03
N LYS A 24 48.10 -14.73 -20.99
CA LYS A 24 48.87 -15.12 -22.19
C LYS A 24 49.25 -13.93 -23.07
N THR A 25 50.56 -13.66 -23.07
CA THR A 25 51.48 -13.48 -24.21
C THR A 25 50.95 -13.03 -25.59
N ASN A 26 51.61 -11.97 -26.08
CA ASN A 26 51.80 -11.51 -27.46
C ASN A 26 51.67 -12.55 -28.59
N SER A 27 51.00 -12.14 -29.69
CA SER A 27 51.59 -12.18 -31.05
C SER A 27 50.74 -11.42 -32.08
N ASN A 28 51.41 -10.62 -32.90
CA ASN A 28 50.96 -9.92 -34.11
C ASN A 28 50.25 -10.82 -35.14
N THR A 29 49.25 -10.31 -35.87
CA THR A 29 49.33 -10.03 -37.34
C THR A 29 48.01 -9.54 -37.97
N ARG A 30 48.13 -8.40 -38.69
CA ARG A 30 47.50 -7.98 -39.96
C ARG A 30 46.45 -8.92 -40.63
N ARG A 31 45.28 -8.37 -41.02
CA ARG A 31 44.91 -7.86 -42.38
C ARG A 31 43.40 -7.95 -42.69
N THR A 32 42.82 -6.77 -42.97
CA THR A 32 41.90 -6.41 -44.09
C THR A 32 40.62 -7.21 -44.38
N ALA A 33 39.51 -6.46 -44.28
CA ALA A 33 38.59 -6.10 -45.37
C ALA A 33 37.21 -6.79 -45.49
N THR A 34 36.23 -5.88 -45.60
CA THR A 34 34.99 -5.89 -46.41
C THR A 34 33.81 -6.76 -46.00
N SER A 35 32.77 -6.07 -45.53
CA SER A 35 31.36 -6.46 -45.68
C SER A 35 30.88 -6.26 -47.12
N PRO A 36 29.81 -6.95 -47.54
CA PRO A 36 28.64 -6.16 -47.92
C PRO A 36 27.29 -6.77 -47.47
N LYS A 37 26.33 -5.85 -47.27
CA LYS A 37 24.90 -6.07 -47.04
C LYS A 37 24.18 -6.44 -48.35
N LYS A 38 23.10 -7.22 -48.24
CA LYS A 38 21.80 -7.23 -49.00
C LYS A 38 21.13 -8.59 -48.76
N LYS A 39 19.82 -8.83 -48.79
CA LYS A 39 18.56 -8.07 -48.82
C LYS A 39 17.46 -9.14 -48.60
N SER A 40 16.36 -8.76 -47.95
CA SER A 40 14.97 -9.26 -48.08
C SER A 40 14.69 -10.62 -48.73
N THR A 41 13.90 -11.48 -48.09
CA THR A 41 12.49 -11.77 -48.47
C THR A 41 11.83 -12.76 -47.50
N ALA A 42 10.54 -12.54 -47.24
CA ALA A 42 9.64 -13.42 -46.49
C ALA A 42 9.25 -14.65 -47.33
N ILE A 43 8.92 -15.78 -46.68
CA ILE A 43 7.86 -16.73 -47.07
C ILE A 43 7.57 -17.71 -45.90
N ALA A 44 6.26 -17.93 -45.76
CA ALA A 44 5.44 -18.90 -45.01
C ALA A 44 6.04 -20.06 -44.20
N ILE A 45 5.35 -20.30 -43.07
CA ILE A 45 5.34 -21.48 -42.20
C ILE A 45 4.75 -22.70 -42.94
N PRO A 46 5.27 -23.91 -42.68
CA PRO A 46 4.38 -24.96 -42.18
C PRO A 46 4.96 -25.70 -40.97
N THR A 47 4.02 -26.12 -40.13
CA THR A 47 4.15 -26.90 -38.91
C THR A 47 4.73 -28.30 -39.15
N ASN A 48 5.71 -28.71 -38.36
CA ASN A 48 5.69 -30.04 -37.72
C ASN A 48 6.70 -30.18 -36.57
N GLY A 49 6.31 -31.01 -35.61
CA GLY A 49 6.87 -31.10 -34.27
C GLY A 49 8.36 -31.42 -34.17
N THR A 50 8.97 -30.91 -33.10
CA THR A 50 10.31 -31.30 -32.67
C THR A 50 10.25 -31.71 -31.21
N GLN A 51 10.47 -33.01 -30.99
CA GLN A 51 10.83 -33.57 -29.68
C GLN A 51 12.02 -32.78 -29.13
N ARG A 52 11.87 -32.15 -27.97
CA ARG A 52 13.01 -31.57 -27.24
C ARG A 52 13.69 -32.64 -26.37
N PRO A 53 15.02 -32.61 -26.21
CA PRO A 53 15.77 -33.70 -25.57
C PRO A 53 15.52 -33.76 -24.05
N LYS A 54 15.49 -34.97 -23.50
CA LYS A 54 15.52 -35.21 -22.04
C LYS A 54 16.81 -34.62 -21.44
N GLN A 55 16.73 -33.43 -20.86
CA GLN A 55 17.80 -32.90 -20.01
C GLN A 55 17.81 -33.64 -18.66
N SER A 56 18.85 -34.41 -18.40
CA SER A 56 19.15 -34.94 -17.06
C SER A 56 19.58 -33.79 -16.15
N LYS A 57 18.71 -33.34 -15.24
CA LYS A 57 19.01 -32.27 -14.29
C LYS A 57 19.86 -32.83 -13.13
N SER A 58 21.18 -32.92 -13.33
CA SER A 58 22.15 -33.06 -12.23
C SER A 58 22.16 -31.76 -11.41
N ARG A 59 21.64 -31.78 -10.19
CA ARG A 59 21.58 -30.61 -9.30
C ARG A 59 22.36 -30.82 -8.01
N ASN A 60 23.68 -30.79 -8.15
CA ASN A 60 24.64 -30.36 -7.13
C ASN A 60 26.00 -30.21 -7.80
N ALA A 61 26.88 -29.37 -7.24
CA ALA A 61 28.22 -29.02 -7.77
C ALA A 61 29.21 -30.21 -7.91
N LYS A 62 28.74 -31.46 -7.76
CA LYS A 62 29.50 -32.71 -7.89
C LYS A 62 28.81 -33.75 -8.79
N ARG A 63 28.14 -33.35 -9.88
CA ARG A 63 27.65 -34.25 -10.96
C ARG A 63 27.06 -35.61 -10.50
N LEU A 64 26.26 -35.61 -9.42
CA LEU A 64 25.60 -36.83 -8.93
C LEU A 64 24.28 -37.03 -9.68
N LYS A 65 23.99 -38.29 -10.07
CA LYS A 65 22.66 -38.69 -10.54
C LYS A 65 21.71 -38.75 -9.33
N CYS A 66 20.56 -38.09 -9.45
CA CYS A 66 19.50 -38.09 -8.45
C CYS A 66 18.53 -39.24 -8.74
N ASP A 67 18.15 -39.98 -7.71
CA ASP A 67 17.18 -41.08 -7.74
C ASP A 67 15.73 -40.61 -7.46
N GLU A 68 15.52 -39.30 -7.32
CA GLU A 68 14.21 -38.63 -7.24
C GLU A 68 13.29 -39.06 -6.08
N THR A 69 13.81 -39.76 -5.08
CA THR A 69 13.06 -40.15 -3.87
C THR A 69 12.74 -38.94 -2.98
N LYS A 70 11.50 -38.82 -2.50
CA LYS A 70 11.06 -37.71 -1.63
C LYS A 70 11.01 -38.17 -0.15
N PRO A 71 11.28 -37.30 0.84
CA PRO A 71 11.53 -35.86 0.75
C PRO A 71 12.98 -35.48 0.36
N SER A 72 13.92 -36.42 0.40
CA SER A 72 15.32 -36.24 -0.05
C SER A 72 15.83 -37.48 -0.80
N CYS A 73 16.71 -37.26 -1.77
CA CYS A 73 17.25 -38.31 -2.63
C CYS A 73 18.08 -39.32 -1.80
N GLN A 74 17.94 -40.64 -2.01
CA GLN A 74 18.69 -41.60 -1.16
C GLN A 74 20.19 -41.49 -1.36
N GLN A 75 20.63 -41.06 -2.55
CA GLN A 75 22.04 -40.86 -2.82
C GLN A 75 22.64 -39.68 -2.00
N CYS A 76 21.80 -38.69 -1.70
CA CYS A 76 22.12 -37.54 -0.87
C CYS A 76 22.16 -37.96 0.62
N HIS A 77 21.17 -38.75 1.02
CA HIS A 77 21.05 -39.31 2.37
C HIS A 77 22.22 -40.25 2.72
N LYS A 78 22.53 -41.22 1.86
CA LYS A 78 23.62 -42.19 2.07
C LYS A 78 25.01 -41.56 2.14
N ARG A 79 25.20 -40.39 1.54
CA ARG A 79 26.48 -39.67 1.54
C ARG A 79 26.54 -38.53 2.55
N ASN A 80 25.51 -38.40 3.39
CA ASN A 80 25.37 -37.36 4.40
C ASN A 80 25.62 -35.94 3.85
N VAL A 81 25.06 -35.65 2.67
CA VAL A 81 25.15 -34.34 2.01
C VAL A 81 23.76 -33.71 1.86
N THR A 82 23.66 -32.40 2.08
CA THR A 82 22.40 -31.66 1.99
C THR A 82 21.80 -31.78 0.57
N CYS A 83 20.57 -32.26 0.50
CA CYS A 83 19.84 -32.43 -0.77
C CYS A 83 19.29 -31.06 -1.23
N GLY A 84 19.62 -30.65 -2.46
CA GLY A 84 19.17 -29.37 -3.03
C GLY A 84 17.67 -29.30 -3.40
N GLY A 85 16.89 -30.34 -3.08
CA GLY A 85 15.46 -30.39 -3.33
C GLY A 85 15.05 -30.56 -4.80
N TYR A 86 13.74 -30.72 -5.03
CA TYR A 86 13.14 -30.92 -6.35
C TYR A 86 12.52 -29.61 -6.86
N LYS A 87 12.72 -29.27 -8.16
CA LYS A 87 11.98 -28.12 -8.75
C LYS A 87 10.50 -28.48 -8.71
N LYS A 88 9.68 -27.61 -8.13
CA LYS A 88 8.23 -27.66 -8.30
C LYS A 88 7.90 -26.87 -9.57
N ASP A 89 7.95 -27.54 -10.72
CA ASP A 89 7.41 -27.00 -11.96
C ASP A 89 5.91 -27.37 -11.98
N PHE A 90 5.03 -26.44 -11.60
CA PHE A 90 3.59 -26.63 -11.69
C PHE A 90 3.10 -26.31 -13.10
N LYS A 91 2.27 -27.20 -13.67
CA LYS A 91 1.53 -26.94 -14.90
C LYS A 91 0.06 -27.04 -14.59
N TRP A 92 -0.67 -25.97 -14.87
CA TRP A 92 -2.13 -25.93 -14.80
C TRP A 92 -2.75 -26.84 -15.88
N ARG A 93 -3.87 -27.49 -15.54
CA ARG A 93 -4.78 -28.13 -16.48
C ARG A 93 -6.17 -27.52 -16.29
N PRO A 94 -6.91 -27.18 -17.35
CA PRO A 94 -8.32 -26.79 -17.26
C PRO A 94 -9.18 -27.90 -16.63
N PHE A 95 -10.18 -27.49 -15.85
CA PHE A 95 -10.99 -28.35 -14.97
C PHE A 95 -11.99 -29.29 -15.68
N GLU A 96 -12.03 -29.35 -17.01
CA GLU A 96 -12.99 -30.20 -17.73
C GLU A 96 -12.56 -31.67 -17.92
N GLU A 97 -11.35 -32.06 -17.53
CA GLU A 97 -10.90 -33.46 -17.59
C GLU A 97 -10.70 -34.06 -16.19
N THR A 98 -11.80 -34.44 -15.53
CA THR A 98 -11.75 -35.45 -14.46
C THR A 98 -12.84 -36.51 -14.63
N GLN A 99 -12.70 -37.40 -15.60
CA GLN A 99 -13.27 -38.75 -15.50
C GLN A 99 -12.27 -39.77 -16.04
N THR A 100 -11.70 -40.56 -15.14
CA THR A 100 -11.02 -41.81 -15.51
C THR A 100 -12.08 -42.88 -15.78
N ALA A 101 -12.20 -43.30 -17.04
CA ALA A 101 -12.77 -44.59 -17.40
C ALA A 101 -11.93 -45.24 -18.53
N PRO A 102 -11.80 -46.57 -18.58
CA PRO A 102 -10.73 -47.26 -19.29
C PRO A 102 -10.93 -47.35 -20.82
N LYS A 103 -9.80 -47.48 -21.52
CA LYS A 103 -9.59 -47.52 -22.99
C LYS A 103 -10.67 -48.22 -23.83
N ALA A 104 -11.05 -47.58 -24.96
CA ALA A 104 -11.46 -48.22 -26.21
C ALA A 104 -11.12 -47.36 -27.45
N ALA A 105 -10.94 -48.01 -28.61
CA ALA A 105 -10.23 -47.60 -29.82
C ALA A 105 -10.97 -46.60 -30.78
N PRO A 106 -10.31 -46.02 -31.82
CA PRO A 106 -10.80 -44.82 -32.52
C PRO A 106 -11.58 -45.13 -33.80
N LYS A 107 -12.65 -44.36 -34.11
CA LYS A 107 -13.21 -44.26 -35.47
C LYS A 107 -13.75 -42.86 -35.83
N LYS A 108 -13.03 -42.26 -36.79
CA LYS A 108 -13.42 -41.56 -38.03
C LYS A 108 -14.44 -40.40 -38.05
N LYS A 109 -13.99 -39.36 -38.76
CA LYS A 109 -14.64 -38.13 -39.27
C LYS A 109 -15.87 -38.38 -40.15
N ALA A 110 -16.81 -37.43 -40.13
CA ALA A 110 -17.58 -37.02 -41.31
C ALA A 110 -18.04 -35.55 -41.18
N SER A 111 -18.06 -34.86 -42.32
CA SER A 111 -18.35 -33.44 -42.55
C SER A 111 -19.84 -33.19 -42.91
N PRO A 112 -20.32 -31.93 -43.04
CA PRO A 112 -21.74 -31.53 -43.14
C PRO A 112 -22.24 -31.46 -44.59
N PRO A 113 -23.54 -31.17 -44.84
CA PRO A 113 -23.97 -29.87 -45.44
C PRO A 113 -25.47 -29.50 -45.14
N PRO A 114 -26.15 -28.58 -45.87
CA PRO A 114 -25.95 -27.13 -45.94
C PRO A 114 -27.28 -26.31 -45.81
N ASP A 115 -27.13 -25.00 -46.03
CA ASP A 115 -28.07 -23.86 -46.03
C ASP A 115 -29.40 -23.98 -46.79
N THR A 116 -30.38 -23.17 -46.35
CA THR A 116 -31.37 -22.51 -47.22
C THR A 116 -31.72 -21.09 -46.75
N ASN A 117 -31.78 -20.19 -47.73
CA ASN A 117 -31.93 -18.73 -47.70
C ASN A 117 -33.36 -18.19 -47.49
N GLY A 118 -33.42 -16.89 -47.15
CA GLY A 118 -34.42 -15.90 -47.61
C GLY A 118 -35.48 -15.50 -46.57
N ASP A 119 -35.88 -14.24 -46.37
CA ASP A 119 -35.55 -12.98 -47.04
C ASP A 119 -36.10 -11.78 -46.21
N GLU A 120 -35.55 -10.59 -46.45
CA GLU A 120 -36.04 -9.18 -46.33
C GLU A 120 -37.21 -8.77 -45.41
N SER A 121 -37.33 -7.56 -44.82
CA SER A 121 -36.69 -6.23 -44.98
C SER A 121 -37.19 -5.33 -43.83
N SER A 122 -36.36 -4.34 -43.40
CA SER A 122 -36.69 -2.90 -43.27
C SER A 122 -35.92 -2.22 -42.12
N GLN A 123 -34.91 -1.43 -42.48
CA GLN A 123 -34.27 -0.43 -41.61
C GLN A 123 -35.06 0.89 -41.63
N PRO A 124 -34.78 1.80 -40.67
CA PRO A 124 -34.06 2.99 -41.10
C PRO A 124 -32.85 3.37 -40.22
N LEU A 125 -31.96 4.12 -40.87
CA LEU A 125 -30.62 4.55 -40.49
C LEU A 125 -30.58 5.53 -39.30
N VAL A 126 -29.63 5.33 -38.38
CA VAL A 126 -29.10 6.38 -37.49
C VAL A 126 -27.56 6.28 -37.46
N MET A 127 -26.91 7.43 -37.59
CA MET A 127 -25.46 7.63 -37.74
C MET A 127 -24.61 6.95 -36.66
N ASN A 128 -23.61 6.20 -37.10
CA ASN A 128 -22.53 5.67 -36.26
C ASN A 128 -21.56 6.79 -35.85
N MET A 129 -21.37 6.96 -34.53
CA MET A 129 -20.16 7.53 -33.94
C MET A 129 -19.50 6.44 -33.07
N PRO A 130 -18.17 6.25 -33.13
CA PRO A 130 -17.49 5.23 -32.34
C PRO A 130 -17.42 5.68 -30.88
N SER A 131 -18.30 5.14 -30.05
CA SER A 131 -18.17 5.17 -28.59
C SER A 131 -17.16 4.10 -28.17
N SER A 132 -15.88 4.46 -28.12
CA SER A 132 -14.85 3.68 -27.42
C SER A 132 -15.08 3.80 -25.90
N GLN A 133 -15.95 2.94 -25.36
CA GLN A 133 -16.04 2.72 -23.90
C GLN A 133 -14.91 1.74 -23.52
N PRO A 134 -14.00 2.07 -22.60
CA PRO A 134 -13.10 1.07 -22.05
C PRO A 134 -13.94 0.09 -21.20
N SER A 135 -13.90 -1.19 -21.55
CA SER A 135 -14.60 -2.24 -20.81
C SER A 135 -13.83 -2.56 -19.53
N PHE A 136 -14.50 -2.43 -18.37
CA PHE A 136 -13.99 -2.85 -17.06
C PHE A 136 -13.52 -4.32 -17.05
N THR A 137 -14.10 -5.16 -17.90
CA THR A 137 -13.72 -6.57 -18.09
C THR A 137 -12.31 -6.72 -18.65
N SER A 138 -11.85 -5.85 -19.57
CA SER A 138 -10.50 -5.96 -20.12
C SER A 138 -9.40 -5.56 -19.13
N MET A 139 -9.75 -4.85 -18.05
CA MET A 139 -8.82 -4.51 -16.97
C MET A 139 -8.72 -5.59 -15.89
N LEU A 140 -9.64 -6.57 -15.88
CA LEU A 140 -9.65 -7.70 -14.93
C LEU A 140 -9.25 -9.04 -15.59
N GLU A 141 -9.37 -9.16 -16.91
CA GLU A 141 -9.04 -10.39 -17.65
C GLU A 141 -7.55 -10.58 -17.95
N GLU A 142 -6.71 -9.54 -17.84
CA GLU A 142 -5.27 -9.68 -18.14
C GLU A 142 -4.46 -10.40 -17.04
N ASP A 143 -4.97 -10.52 -15.80
CA ASP A 143 -4.20 -11.06 -14.66
C ASP A 143 -4.98 -12.06 -13.76
N ALA A 144 -6.07 -12.67 -14.25
CA ALA A 144 -6.86 -13.65 -13.48
C ALA A 144 -6.14 -15.01 -13.22
N ASP A 145 -4.87 -15.16 -13.62
CA ASP A 145 -4.08 -16.40 -13.52
C ASP A 145 -3.33 -16.58 -12.18
N ASP A 146 -3.38 -15.62 -11.24
CA ASP A 146 -2.64 -15.68 -9.97
C ASP A 146 -3.52 -15.89 -8.72
N VAL A 147 -4.23 -17.03 -8.65
CA VAL A 147 -4.81 -17.52 -7.38
C VAL A 147 -3.96 -18.65 -6.83
N GLU A 148 -3.12 -18.33 -5.84
CA GLU A 148 -2.31 -19.32 -5.11
C GLU A 148 -3.17 -20.19 -4.17
N ASN A 149 -3.09 -21.52 -4.34
CA ASN A 149 -3.68 -22.48 -3.40
C ASN A 149 -2.71 -22.77 -2.24
N ILE A 150 -3.14 -22.50 -1.00
CA ILE A 150 -2.39 -22.84 0.22
C ILE A 150 -2.50 -24.35 0.51
N ILE A 151 -1.35 -25.02 0.51
CA ILE A 151 -1.18 -26.39 1.01
C ILE A 151 -1.27 -26.38 2.54
N ARG A 152 -2.23 -27.13 3.10
CA ARG A 152 -2.31 -27.42 4.54
C ARG A 152 -1.00 -28.05 5.03
N GLN A 153 -0.30 -27.37 5.93
CA GLN A 153 0.65 -28.01 6.84
C GLN A 153 0.04 -27.96 8.24
N SER A 154 -0.29 -29.12 8.78
CA SER A 154 -0.63 -29.29 10.18
C SER A 154 0.67 -29.26 11.00
N GLU A 155 0.76 -28.34 11.96
CA GLU A 155 1.73 -28.36 13.05
C GLU A 155 0.97 -28.21 14.38
N PRO A 156 1.51 -28.76 15.49
CA PRO A 156 0.73 -29.38 16.55
C PRO A 156 0.40 -28.45 17.73
N ASP A 157 -0.69 -28.81 18.42
CA ASP A 157 -1.11 -28.48 19.78
C ASP A 157 -0.47 -27.26 20.46
N PHE A 158 -1.26 -26.21 20.66
CA PHE A 158 -1.01 -25.20 21.69
C PHE A 158 -2.25 -24.94 22.55
N GLN A 159 -2.06 -25.12 23.85
CA GLN A 159 -3.06 -25.03 24.91
C GLN A 159 -3.57 -23.60 25.09
N LEU A 160 -4.90 -23.47 25.25
CA LEU A 160 -5.57 -22.22 25.61
C LEU A 160 -5.07 -21.72 26.98
N TRP A 161 -4.56 -20.49 27.02
CA TRP A 161 -4.41 -19.71 28.26
C TRP A 161 -5.71 -18.92 28.52
N PRO A 162 -6.28 -18.92 29.74
CA PRO A 162 -7.46 -18.13 30.03
C PRO A 162 -7.08 -16.65 30.16
N VAL A 163 -7.84 -15.78 29.48
CA VAL A 163 -7.84 -14.34 29.70
C VAL A 163 -8.44 -14.08 31.09
N LYS A 164 -7.72 -13.32 31.93
CA LYS A 164 -8.20 -12.87 33.24
C LYS A 164 -9.14 -11.68 33.04
N ASP A 165 -10.43 -11.90 33.25
CA ASP A 165 -11.39 -10.83 33.49
C ASP A 165 -11.27 -10.34 34.94
N SER A 166 -11.25 -9.01 35.12
CA SER A 166 -11.35 -8.36 36.42
C SER A 166 -12.75 -8.55 37.03
N PRO A 167 -12.91 -8.72 38.35
CA PRO A 167 -14.22 -8.98 38.95
C PRO A 167 -15.04 -7.69 39.13
N PRO A 168 -16.38 -7.72 39.00
CA PRO A 168 -17.26 -6.64 39.45
C PRO A 168 -17.48 -6.73 40.97
N PRO A 169 -17.96 -5.67 41.64
CA PRO A 169 -18.13 -5.67 43.09
C PRO A 169 -19.27 -6.59 43.51
N THR A 170 -19.00 -7.37 44.55
CA THR A 170 -19.89 -8.36 45.15
C THR A 170 -21.08 -7.71 45.84
N THR A 171 -22.27 -7.86 45.28
CA THR A 171 -23.52 -7.86 46.04
C THR A 171 -24.09 -9.28 45.99
N GLN A 172 -24.03 -9.97 47.13
CA GLN A 172 -24.63 -11.30 47.27
C GLN A 172 -26.15 -11.17 47.19
N VAL A 173 -26.73 -11.72 46.13
CA VAL A 173 -28.17 -12.01 46.07
C VAL A 173 -28.29 -13.52 46.01
N ASP A 174 -28.91 -14.07 47.05
CA ASP A 174 -29.18 -15.50 47.22
C ASP A 174 -30.16 -15.94 46.11
N MET A 175 -29.70 -16.75 45.16
CA MET A 175 -30.52 -17.19 44.02
C MET A 175 -31.02 -18.62 44.26
N SER A 176 -32.34 -18.77 44.22
CA SER A 176 -33.04 -20.04 44.30
C SER A 176 -32.74 -20.97 43.10
N PRO A 177 -32.86 -22.31 43.25
CA PRO A 177 -32.46 -23.28 42.23
C PRO A 177 -33.24 -23.20 40.91
N ASP A 178 -34.42 -22.56 40.89
CA ASP A 178 -35.30 -22.51 39.71
C ASP A 178 -34.83 -21.56 38.60
N LEU A 179 -33.94 -20.60 38.89
CA LEU A 179 -33.44 -19.69 37.85
C LEU A 179 -32.41 -20.39 36.94
N SER A 180 -31.73 -21.42 37.43
CA SER A 180 -30.70 -22.15 36.67
C SER A 180 -31.26 -22.90 35.45
N MET A 181 -32.50 -23.38 35.49
CA MET A 181 -33.12 -24.01 34.31
C MET A 181 -33.60 -22.99 33.29
N ALA A 182 -34.10 -21.83 33.74
CA ALA A 182 -34.46 -20.73 32.85
C ALA A 182 -33.22 -20.21 32.12
N THR A 183 -32.07 -20.06 32.79
CA THR A 183 -30.82 -19.63 32.14
C THR A 183 -30.30 -20.64 31.10
N MET A 184 -30.50 -21.95 31.30
CA MET A 184 -30.13 -22.96 30.30
C MET A 184 -31.07 -23.01 29.09
N LEU A 185 -32.33 -22.62 29.24
CA LEU A 185 -33.30 -22.56 28.14
C LEU A 185 -33.19 -21.27 27.31
N PHE A 186 -32.53 -20.24 27.84
CA PHE A 186 -32.24 -18.96 27.16
C PHE A 186 -30.76 -18.78 26.81
N GLN A 187 -29.94 -19.83 26.85
CA GLN A 187 -28.59 -19.77 26.31
C GLN A 187 -28.69 -19.76 24.78
N GLU A 188 -28.89 -18.56 24.24
CA GLU A 188 -28.83 -18.28 22.81
C GLU A 188 -27.55 -18.93 22.28
N LEU A 189 -27.69 -19.86 21.33
CA LEU A 189 -26.54 -20.51 20.72
C LEU A 189 -25.73 -19.39 20.07
N GLU A 190 -24.59 -19.03 20.68
CA GLU A 190 -23.68 -18.03 20.12
C GLU A 190 -23.42 -18.42 18.66
N PRO A 191 -23.79 -17.55 17.69
CA PRO A 191 -23.68 -17.91 16.29
C PRO A 191 -22.24 -18.28 15.97
N ALA A 192 -22.05 -19.22 15.05
CA ALA A 192 -20.69 -19.62 14.66
C ALA A 192 -19.86 -18.35 14.33
N PRO A 193 -18.58 -18.25 14.74
CA PRO A 193 -17.83 -17.01 14.61
C PRO A 193 -17.76 -16.43 13.18
N GLY A 194 -17.87 -17.30 12.16
CA GLY A 194 -17.93 -16.93 10.74
C GLY A 194 -19.33 -16.89 10.13
N SER A 195 -20.39 -17.01 10.94
CA SER A 195 -21.76 -16.78 10.46
C SER A 195 -21.94 -15.32 10.06
N GLU A 196 -22.89 -15.05 9.17
CA GLU A 196 -23.13 -13.68 8.71
C GLU A 196 -23.59 -12.79 9.87
N GLU A 197 -24.43 -13.30 10.78
CA GLU A 197 -24.90 -12.57 11.96
C GLU A 197 -23.74 -12.14 12.87
N SER A 198 -22.82 -13.07 13.16
CA SER A 198 -21.61 -12.78 13.92
C SER A 198 -20.75 -11.71 13.25
N LEU A 199 -20.59 -11.78 11.92
CA LEU A 199 -19.78 -10.82 11.17
C LEU A 199 -20.44 -9.44 11.05
N ILE A 200 -21.78 -9.38 11.01
CA ILE A 200 -22.54 -8.12 11.08
C ILE A 200 -22.32 -7.44 12.43
N VAL A 201 -22.44 -8.19 13.52
CA VAL A 201 -22.21 -7.64 14.88
C VAL A 201 -20.77 -7.16 15.03
N ARG A 202 -19.79 -7.89 14.47
CA ARG A 202 -18.38 -7.47 14.44
C ARG A 202 -18.16 -6.23 13.58
N PHE A 203 -18.81 -6.15 12.42
CA PHE A 203 -18.75 -4.97 11.58
C PHE A 203 -19.20 -3.73 12.36
N ASP A 204 -20.38 -3.81 12.97
CA ASP A 204 -20.95 -2.73 13.76
C ASP A 204 -20.09 -2.37 14.98
N ARG A 205 -19.70 -3.35 15.80
CA ARG A 205 -19.05 -3.06 17.10
C ARG A 205 -17.56 -2.80 17.03
N LEU A 206 -16.85 -3.34 16.03
CA LEU A 206 -15.39 -3.28 15.96
C LEU A 206 -14.92 -2.55 14.71
N THR A 207 -15.38 -2.99 13.54
CA THR A 207 -14.83 -2.52 12.26
C THR A 207 -15.20 -1.07 11.96
N CYS A 208 -16.45 -0.66 12.19
CA CYS A 208 -16.87 0.74 12.02
C CYS A 208 -16.02 1.70 12.88
N GLY A 209 -15.64 1.29 14.09
CA GLY A 209 -14.91 2.14 15.04
C GLY A 209 -13.45 2.42 14.66
N ILE A 210 -12.87 1.62 13.74
CA ILE A 210 -11.51 1.86 13.20
C ILE A 210 -11.53 2.57 11.84
N LEU A 211 -12.72 2.70 11.23
CA LEU A 211 -12.94 3.32 9.92
C LEU A 211 -13.39 4.79 10.01
N SER A 212 -13.51 5.33 11.22
CA SER A 212 -13.97 6.70 11.45
C SER A 212 -13.47 7.23 12.80
N VAL A 213 -12.98 8.48 12.82
CA VAL A 213 -12.72 9.21 14.07
C VAL A 213 -14.00 9.67 14.76
N LYS A 214 -15.13 9.61 14.05
CA LYS A 214 -16.47 9.90 14.54
C LYS A 214 -17.19 8.58 14.78
N ASP A 215 -17.33 8.20 16.05
CA ASP A 215 -17.98 6.94 16.43
C ASP A 215 -19.21 7.14 17.33
N GLY A 216 -19.74 8.37 17.37
CA GLY A 216 -21.04 8.65 17.97
C GLY A 216 -22.17 7.86 17.31
N VAL A 217 -23.27 7.67 18.04
CA VAL A 217 -24.42 6.86 17.59
C VAL A 217 -24.93 7.31 16.22
N THR A 218 -24.99 8.63 16.00
CA THR A 218 -25.47 9.24 14.76
C THR A 218 -24.38 9.74 13.82
N GLU A 219 -23.11 9.65 14.20
CA GLU A 219 -22.02 10.24 13.40
C GLU A 219 -21.28 9.27 12.50
N ASN A 220 -21.20 7.97 12.84
CA ASN A 220 -20.37 7.04 12.08
C ASN A 220 -20.98 6.78 10.68
N PRO A 221 -20.33 7.23 9.58
CA PRO A 221 -20.88 7.12 8.24
C PRO A 221 -20.95 5.66 7.75
N TRP A 222 -20.12 4.77 8.28
CA TRP A 222 -20.19 3.35 7.94
C TRP A 222 -21.46 2.70 8.49
N ARG A 223 -21.93 3.13 9.67
CA ARG A 223 -23.22 2.69 10.24
C ARG A 223 -24.41 3.40 9.61
N ASN A 224 -24.29 4.70 9.35
CA ASN A 224 -25.46 5.52 9.02
C ASN A 224 -25.65 5.75 7.51
N LEU A 225 -24.61 5.59 6.69
CA LEU A 225 -24.67 5.79 5.24
C LEU A 225 -24.37 4.51 4.47
N ILE A 226 -23.33 3.77 4.85
CA ILE A 226 -22.90 2.56 4.11
C ILE A 226 -23.72 1.34 4.48
N TRP A 227 -23.95 1.07 5.76
CA TRP A 227 -24.72 -0.11 6.17
C TRP A 227 -26.16 -0.16 5.63
N PRO A 228 -26.95 0.94 5.62
CA PRO A 228 -28.26 0.92 4.99
C PRO A 228 -28.20 0.57 3.50
N MET A 229 -27.23 1.13 2.78
CA MET A 229 -26.99 0.83 1.36
C MET A 229 -26.52 -0.61 1.15
N ALA A 230 -25.76 -1.18 2.10
CA ALA A 230 -25.32 -2.57 2.05
C ALA A 230 -26.51 -3.54 2.11
N ARG A 231 -27.54 -3.23 2.92
CA ARG A 231 -28.76 -4.06 3.00
C ARG A 231 -29.55 -4.10 1.68
N GLU A 232 -29.37 -3.11 0.82
CA GLU A 232 -30.04 -3.02 -0.48
C GLU A 232 -29.16 -3.54 -1.65
N SER A 233 -27.88 -3.80 -1.40
CA SER A 233 -26.91 -4.17 -2.44
C SER A 233 -26.09 -5.39 -2.02
N SER A 234 -26.36 -6.54 -2.65
CA SER A 234 -25.65 -7.80 -2.36
C SER A 234 -24.13 -7.70 -2.54
N ALA A 235 -23.67 -6.93 -3.53
CA ALA A 235 -22.24 -6.70 -3.74
C ALA A 235 -21.63 -5.95 -2.55
N LEU A 236 -22.24 -4.84 -2.13
CA LEU A 236 -21.77 -4.05 -0.99
C LEU A 236 -21.87 -4.82 0.32
N TYR A 237 -22.98 -5.54 0.54
CA TYR A 237 -23.18 -6.40 1.70
C TYR A 237 -21.99 -7.33 1.89
N HIS A 238 -21.66 -8.13 0.87
CA HIS A 238 -20.55 -9.07 0.98
C HIS A 238 -19.18 -8.39 1.07
N ALA A 239 -18.98 -7.20 0.49
CA ALA A 239 -17.75 -6.44 0.69
C ALA A 239 -17.57 -6.01 2.16
N VAL A 240 -18.65 -5.53 2.79
CA VAL A 240 -18.67 -5.13 4.21
C VAL A 240 -18.41 -6.33 5.12
N ILE A 241 -19.07 -7.46 4.87
CA ILE A 241 -18.86 -8.70 5.64
C ILE A 241 -17.43 -9.22 5.48
N SER A 242 -16.90 -9.20 4.26
CA SER A 242 -15.51 -9.54 3.97
C SER A 242 -14.55 -8.69 4.80
N MET A 243 -14.74 -7.38 4.81
CA MET A 243 -13.92 -6.45 5.58
C MET A 243 -13.95 -6.75 7.09
N ALA A 244 -15.12 -7.05 7.66
CA ALA A 244 -15.25 -7.43 9.06
C ALA A 244 -14.58 -8.78 9.40
N ALA A 245 -14.65 -9.75 8.48
CA ALA A 245 -13.99 -11.04 8.63
C ALA A 245 -12.46 -10.91 8.61
N PHE A 246 -11.90 -10.11 7.70
CA PHE A 246 -10.46 -9.84 7.66
C PHE A 246 -9.97 -9.08 8.90
N HIS A 247 -10.69 -8.05 9.34
CA HIS A 247 -10.37 -7.34 10.58
C HIS A 247 -10.34 -8.29 11.79
N SER A 248 -11.28 -9.23 11.85
CA SER A 248 -11.37 -10.22 12.93
C SER A 248 -10.41 -11.41 12.77
N SER A 249 -9.70 -11.52 11.66
CA SER A 249 -8.84 -12.68 11.37
C SER A 249 -7.61 -12.76 12.27
N LYS A 250 -7.18 -11.63 12.86
CA LYS A 250 -6.12 -11.64 13.89
C LYS A 250 -6.55 -12.35 15.17
N ASP A 251 -7.83 -12.24 15.56
CA ASP A 251 -8.36 -12.90 16.75
C ASP A 251 -8.68 -14.37 16.46
N ASN A 252 -9.23 -14.64 15.28
CA ASN A 252 -9.54 -15.98 14.83
C ASN A 252 -9.10 -16.17 13.37
N PRO A 253 -7.94 -16.81 13.13
CA PRO A 253 -7.40 -17.02 11.79
C PRO A 253 -8.34 -17.74 10.82
N ALA A 254 -9.30 -18.53 11.33
CA ALA A 254 -10.29 -19.20 10.48
C ALA A 254 -11.22 -18.21 9.75
N LEU A 255 -11.45 -17.02 10.32
CA LEU A 255 -12.29 -15.97 9.73
C LEU A 255 -11.73 -15.45 8.40
N ARG A 256 -10.43 -15.60 8.16
CA ARG A 256 -9.81 -15.25 6.88
C ARG A 256 -10.45 -15.97 5.69
N VAL A 257 -10.81 -17.25 5.86
CA VAL A 257 -11.45 -18.04 4.79
C VAL A 257 -12.83 -17.46 4.45
N PHE A 258 -13.58 -17.05 5.47
CA PHE A 258 -14.88 -16.39 5.29
C PHE A 258 -14.72 -15.04 4.60
N GLY A 259 -13.70 -14.25 4.97
CA GLY A 259 -13.35 -13.01 4.29
C GLY A 259 -13.14 -13.19 2.79
N MET A 260 -12.31 -14.17 2.41
CA MET A 260 -12.05 -14.48 0.99
C MET A 260 -13.32 -14.91 0.24
N GLU A 261 -14.18 -15.74 0.84
CA GLU A 261 -15.41 -16.18 0.19
C GLU A 261 -16.39 -15.02 -0.02
N HIS A 262 -16.56 -14.15 0.98
CA HIS A 262 -17.41 -12.96 0.85
C HIS A 262 -16.84 -11.95 -0.16
N MET A 263 -15.52 -11.75 -0.18
CA MET A 263 -14.85 -10.93 -1.20
C MET A 263 -15.17 -11.44 -2.61
N ARG A 264 -15.00 -12.74 -2.84
CA ARG A 264 -15.32 -13.38 -4.13
C ARG A 264 -16.79 -13.21 -4.52
N ARG A 265 -17.72 -13.40 -3.57
CA ARG A 265 -19.16 -13.17 -3.79
C ARG A 265 -19.46 -11.73 -4.15
N SER A 266 -18.86 -10.77 -3.46
CA SER A 266 -19.02 -9.34 -3.72
C SER A 266 -18.63 -8.99 -5.16
N ILE A 267 -17.46 -9.45 -5.60
CA ILE A 267 -16.97 -9.24 -6.97
C ILE A 267 -17.92 -9.87 -7.99
N ASN A 268 -18.40 -11.10 -7.76
CA ASN A 268 -19.36 -11.75 -8.66
C ASN A 268 -20.67 -10.95 -8.79
N PHE A 269 -21.23 -10.45 -7.68
CA PHE A 269 -22.43 -9.62 -7.72
C PHE A 269 -22.17 -8.28 -8.42
N MET A 270 -20.98 -7.70 -8.26
CA MET A 270 -20.60 -6.47 -8.96
C MET A 270 -20.57 -6.70 -10.47
N VAL A 271 -19.95 -7.80 -10.94
CA VAL A 271 -19.88 -8.19 -12.35
C VAL A 271 -21.28 -8.47 -12.92
N GLN A 272 -22.10 -9.24 -12.20
CA GLN A 272 -23.48 -9.55 -12.63
C GLN A 272 -24.37 -8.29 -12.70
N GLY A 273 -24.16 -7.33 -11.80
CA GLY A 273 -24.89 -6.07 -11.76
C GLY A 273 -24.31 -4.97 -12.64
N MET A 274 -23.27 -5.24 -13.44
CA MET A 274 -22.61 -4.22 -14.26
C MET A 274 -23.61 -3.50 -15.17
N GLY A 275 -23.58 -2.16 -15.15
CA GLY A 275 -24.46 -1.30 -15.93
C GLY A 275 -25.85 -1.04 -15.32
N GLN A 276 -26.30 -1.86 -14.37
CA GLN A 276 -27.58 -1.66 -13.65
C GLN A 276 -27.37 -1.19 -12.21
N MET A 277 -26.23 -1.53 -11.60
CA MET A 277 -25.90 -1.15 -10.23
C MET A 277 -25.81 0.37 -10.09
N GLN A 278 -26.36 0.89 -8.99
CA GLN A 278 -26.20 2.31 -8.67
C GLN A 278 -24.72 2.65 -8.51
N THR A 279 -24.29 3.76 -9.11
CA THR A 279 -22.90 4.23 -9.09
C THR A 279 -22.34 4.36 -7.68
N ASP A 280 -23.14 4.85 -6.74
CA ASP A 280 -22.73 5.10 -5.35
C ASP A 280 -22.55 3.78 -4.59
N ALA A 281 -23.41 2.78 -4.86
CA ALA A 281 -23.27 1.44 -4.30
C ALA A 281 -22.06 0.71 -4.90
N ALA A 282 -21.81 0.84 -6.21
CA ALA A 282 -20.63 0.27 -6.86
C ALA A 282 -19.34 0.89 -6.29
N LEU A 283 -19.33 2.21 -6.12
CA LEU A 283 -18.22 2.94 -5.53
C LEU A 283 -17.98 2.54 -4.06
N ALA A 284 -19.03 2.50 -3.23
CA ALA A 284 -18.95 2.05 -1.85
C ALA A 284 -18.44 0.60 -1.75
N THR A 285 -18.87 -0.28 -2.66
CA THR A 285 -18.42 -1.67 -2.72
C THR A 285 -16.93 -1.73 -3.03
N THR A 286 -16.50 -0.99 -4.05
CA THR A 286 -15.10 -0.94 -4.47
C THR A 286 -14.20 -0.39 -3.37
N LEU A 287 -14.60 0.67 -2.67
CA LEU A 287 -13.85 1.23 -1.53
C LEU A 287 -13.81 0.25 -0.35
N SER A 288 -14.90 -0.46 -0.08
CA SER A 288 -14.94 -1.49 0.99
C SER A 288 -13.99 -2.66 0.68
N LEU A 289 -13.94 -3.10 -0.59
CA LEU A 289 -12.98 -4.12 -1.04
C LEU A 289 -11.54 -3.62 -0.95
N ALA A 290 -11.27 -2.36 -1.32
CA ALA A 290 -9.96 -1.75 -1.17
C ALA A 290 -9.48 -1.78 0.29
N PHE A 291 -10.33 -1.41 1.25
CA PHE A 291 -9.99 -1.53 2.68
C PHE A 291 -9.74 -2.98 3.09
N ALA A 292 -10.66 -3.89 2.72
CA ALA A 292 -10.56 -5.30 3.06
C ALA A 292 -9.22 -5.92 2.62
N GLU A 293 -8.77 -5.63 1.40
CA GLU A 293 -7.48 -6.14 0.89
C GLU A 293 -6.27 -5.53 1.61
N THR A 294 -6.33 -4.27 2.04
CA THR A 294 -5.20 -3.63 2.75
C THR A 294 -4.98 -4.16 4.17
N TRP A 295 -5.94 -4.91 4.73
CA TRP A 295 -5.89 -5.37 6.11
C TRP A 295 -5.34 -6.79 6.27
N ASP A 296 -5.43 -7.63 5.25
CA ASP A 296 -4.81 -8.96 5.25
C ASP A 296 -3.35 -8.88 4.74
N GLN A 297 -2.43 -9.54 5.44
CA GLN A 297 -1.00 -9.48 5.12
C GLN A 297 -0.63 -10.31 3.86
N GLN A 298 -1.57 -11.09 3.34
CA GLN A 298 -1.36 -12.05 2.24
C GLN A 298 -2.14 -11.69 0.97
N THR A 299 -2.90 -10.59 0.96
CA THR A 299 -3.65 -10.10 -0.20
C THR A 299 -2.92 -8.96 -0.93
N SER A 300 -3.42 -8.63 -2.12
CA SER A 300 -2.95 -7.52 -2.95
C SER A 300 -3.00 -6.17 -2.21
N THR A 301 -2.33 -5.15 -2.74
CA THR A 301 -2.26 -3.79 -2.17
C THR A 301 -3.58 -3.00 -2.25
N GLY A 302 -4.65 -3.56 -2.82
CA GLY A 302 -5.94 -2.86 -3.02
C GLY A 302 -5.92 -1.80 -4.12
N ILE A 303 -4.78 -1.62 -4.81
CA ILE A 303 -4.56 -0.54 -5.78
C ILE A 303 -5.48 -0.67 -7.00
N GLN A 304 -5.76 -1.90 -7.44
CA GLN A 304 -6.67 -2.15 -8.56
C GLN A 304 -8.10 -1.66 -8.24
N HIS A 305 -8.58 -1.90 -7.02
CA HIS A 305 -9.86 -1.35 -6.55
C HIS A 305 -9.85 0.18 -6.56
N LEU A 306 -8.76 0.82 -6.14
CA LEU A 306 -8.66 2.29 -6.16
C LEU A 306 -8.69 2.89 -7.57
N LYS A 307 -8.08 2.21 -8.55
CA LYS A 307 -8.19 2.60 -9.97
C LYS A 307 -9.64 2.52 -10.45
N GLY A 308 -10.34 1.43 -10.14
CA GLY A 308 -11.78 1.29 -10.43
C GLY A 308 -12.63 2.36 -9.73
N ALA A 309 -12.36 2.64 -8.46
CA ALA A 309 -13.07 3.65 -7.68
C ALA A 309 -12.90 5.05 -8.25
N ARG A 310 -11.74 5.40 -8.81
CA ARG A 310 -11.51 6.68 -9.50
C ARG A 310 -12.45 6.85 -10.69
N ALA A 311 -12.57 5.83 -11.54
CA ALA A 311 -13.47 5.87 -12.71
C ALA A 311 -14.94 6.02 -12.28
N LEU A 312 -15.37 5.24 -11.28
CA LEU A 312 -16.71 5.32 -10.70
C LEU A 312 -17.00 6.68 -10.09
N MET A 313 -16.03 7.26 -9.36
CA MET A 313 -16.15 8.60 -8.79
C MET A 313 -16.41 9.64 -9.89
N GLN A 314 -15.59 9.65 -10.94
CA GLN A 314 -15.76 10.59 -12.05
C GLN A 314 -17.15 10.45 -12.71
N GLN A 315 -17.65 9.23 -12.84
CA GLN A 315 -19.00 8.98 -13.34
C GLN A 315 -20.09 9.53 -12.40
N THR A 316 -19.99 9.30 -11.10
CA THR A 316 -20.91 9.85 -10.08
C THR A 316 -20.93 11.38 -10.12
N LEU A 317 -19.76 12.01 -10.22
CA LEU A 317 -19.63 13.48 -10.27
C LEU A 317 -20.20 14.10 -11.55
N ARG A 318 -20.10 13.39 -12.69
CA ARG A 318 -20.67 13.83 -13.97
C ARG A 318 -22.19 13.68 -14.02
N THR A 319 -22.73 12.60 -13.46
CA THR A 319 -24.14 12.21 -13.65
C THR A 319 -25.09 12.72 -12.56
N ARG A 320 -24.72 12.61 -11.28
CA ARG A 320 -25.63 12.87 -10.15
C ARG A 320 -25.50 14.27 -9.56
N VAL A 321 -24.28 14.76 -9.37
CA VAL A 321 -24.07 16.09 -8.74
C VAL A 321 -24.63 17.24 -9.59
N ARG A 322 -24.75 17.06 -10.92
CA ARG A 322 -25.40 18.04 -11.80
C ARG A 322 -26.91 18.18 -11.56
N ARG A 323 -27.55 17.23 -10.88
CA ARG A 323 -29.00 17.20 -10.66
C ARG A 323 -29.44 17.81 -9.33
N HIS A 324 -28.55 18.45 -8.57
CA HIS A 324 -28.84 19.00 -7.23
C HIS A 324 -29.47 17.95 -6.30
N PRO A 325 -28.70 16.91 -5.90
CA PRO A 325 -29.21 15.84 -5.06
C PRO A 325 -29.70 16.38 -3.70
N PRO A 326 -30.67 15.69 -3.07
CA PRO A 326 -31.05 15.94 -1.68
C PRO A 326 -29.84 15.97 -0.72
N SER A 327 -29.98 16.65 0.42
CA SER A 327 -28.88 16.89 1.36
C SER A 327 -28.24 15.60 1.91
N ASP A 328 -29.03 14.57 2.14
CA ASP A 328 -28.59 13.25 2.61
C ASP A 328 -27.78 12.49 1.56
N GLU A 329 -28.23 12.53 0.30
CA GLU A 329 -27.51 11.95 -0.83
C GLU A 329 -26.18 12.68 -1.07
N LEU A 330 -26.18 14.01 -1.00
CA LEU A 330 -24.96 14.80 -1.10
C LEU A 330 -23.96 14.47 0.02
N GLY A 331 -24.44 14.30 1.25
CA GLY A 331 -23.61 13.88 2.39
C GLY A 331 -22.93 12.53 2.15
N ARG A 332 -23.67 11.55 1.61
CA ARG A 332 -23.12 10.24 1.23
C ARG A 332 -22.10 10.33 0.11
N ILE A 333 -22.37 11.08 -0.96
CA ILE A 333 -21.41 11.26 -2.07
C ILE A 333 -20.13 11.94 -1.57
N ARG A 334 -20.26 12.97 -0.72
CA ARG A 334 -19.12 13.65 -0.09
C ARG A 334 -18.28 12.69 0.76
N PHE A 335 -18.93 11.84 1.55
CA PHE A 335 -18.23 10.83 2.34
C PHE A 335 -17.45 9.83 1.45
N LEU A 336 -18.07 9.33 0.38
CA LEU A 336 -17.39 8.42 -0.56
C LEU A 336 -16.23 9.11 -1.28
N TYR A 337 -16.39 10.38 -1.67
CA TYR A 337 -15.32 11.19 -2.27
C TYR A 337 -14.13 11.36 -1.34
N ASN A 338 -14.38 11.77 -0.10
CA ASN A 338 -13.35 11.94 0.92
C ASN A 338 -12.64 10.61 1.25
N THR A 339 -13.40 9.52 1.32
CA THR A 339 -12.85 8.16 1.52
C THR A 339 -11.93 7.75 0.37
N TRP A 340 -12.37 7.97 -0.87
CA TRP A 340 -11.53 7.72 -2.06
C TRP A 340 -10.28 8.59 -2.06
N LEU A 341 -10.41 9.90 -1.80
CA LEU A 341 -9.29 10.84 -1.78
C LEU A 341 -8.23 10.43 -0.75
N TYR A 342 -8.67 10.08 0.46
CA TYR A 342 -7.78 9.57 1.50
C TYR A 342 -6.99 8.34 1.02
N MET A 343 -7.70 7.32 0.53
CA MET A 343 -7.07 6.07 0.08
C MET A 343 -6.12 6.29 -1.10
N ASP A 344 -6.53 7.10 -2.08
CA ASP A 344 -5.73 7.43 -3.26
C ASP A 344 -4.43 8.17 -2.88
N VAL A 345 -4.50 9.17 -2.00
CA VAL A 345 -3.31 9.91 -1.54
C VAL A 345 -2.36 8.99 -0.78
N ILE A 346 -2.86 8.21 0.18
CA ILE A 346 -2.02 7.30 0.97
C ILE A 346 -1.38 6.24 0.07
N ALA A 347 -2.16 5.62 -0.84
CA ALA A 347 -1.65 4.64 -1.78
C ALA A 347 -0.55 5.22 -2.68
N ARG A 348 -0.66 6.46 -3.15
CA ARG A 348 0.38 7.11 -3.97
C ARG A 348 1.66 7.43 -3.20
N ILE A 349 1.55 7.71 -1.91
CA ILE A 349 2.71 7.92 -1.04
C ILE A 349 3.45 6.59 -0.80
N THR A 350 2.70 5.50 -0.58
CA THR A 350 3.25 4.20 -0.16
C THR A 350 3.55 3.22 -1.30
N SER A 351 2.97 3.42 -2.48
CA SER A 351 3.17 2.54 -3.65
C SER A 351 4.19 3.09 -4.65
N MET A 352 4.73 2.18 -5.46
CA MET A 352 5.55 2.47 -6.64
C MET A 352 4.74 2.48 -7.94
N ASP A 353 3.47 2.06 -7.89
CA ASP A 353 2.60 1.95 -9.06
C ASP A 353 2.25 3.32 -9.66
N GLU A 354 2.11 3.32 -10.99
CA GLU A 354 1.75 4.53 -11.72
C GLU A 354 0.35 5.01 -11.37
N ALA A 355 0.26 6.23 -10.85
CA ALA A 355 -0.98 6.97 -10.85
C ALA A 355 -1.17 7.63 -12.22
N GLU A 356 -2.35 7.47 -12.80
CA GLU A 356 -2.75 8.26 -13.97
C GLU A 356 -2.79 9.75 -13.60
N THR A 357 -2.53 10.59 -14.61
CA THR A 357 -2.43 12.05 -14.56
C THR A 357 -3.52 12.70 -13.69
N GLU A 358 -3.13 13.70 -12.91
CA GLU A 358 -4.05 14.47 -12.04
C GLU A 358 -5.21 15.06 -12.84
N GLU A 359 -6.42 14.90 -12.30
CA GLU A 359 -7.55 15.78 -12.57
C GLU A 359 -7.65 16.78 -11.40
N PRO A 360 -7.90 18.07 -11.65
CA PRO A 360 -8.12 19.05 -10.58
C PRO A 360 -9.21 18.57 -9.62
N GLY A 361 -9.02 18.81 -8.33
CA GLY A 361 -10.07 18.55 -7.33
C GLY A 361 -11.38 19.22 -7.74
N ASP A 362 -12.50 18.52 -7.59
CA ASP A 362 -13.79 19.04 -8.06
C ASP A 362 -14.19 20.25 -7.22
N PRO A 363 -14.34 21.45 -7.83
CA PRO A 363 -14.64 22.69 -7.10
C PRO A 363 -15.97 22.63 -6.33
N ARG A 364 -16.84 21.64 -6.60
CA ARG A 364 -18.10 21.45 -5.89
C ARG A 364 -17.94 20.84 -4.49
N PHE A 365 -16.81 20.19 -4.21
CA PHE A 365 -16.42 19.78 -2.86
C PHE A 365 -15.38 20.73 -2.24
N ALA A 366 -15.09 21.86 -2.90
CA ALA A 366 -14.33 22.91 -2.27
C ALA A 366 -15.11 23.39 -1.04
N ILE A 367 -14.46 23.34 0.11
CA ILE A 367 -15.08 23.74 1.36
C ILE A 367 -15.00 25.27 1.43
N PRO A 368 -16.13 25.99 1.64
CA PRO A 368 -16.10 27.44 1.79
C PRO A 368 -15.17 27.86 2.92
N GLU A 369 -14.36 28.91 2.72
CA GLU A 369 -13.41 29.40 3.73
C GLU A 369 -14.11 29.98 4.97
N ASP A 370 -15.29 30.58 4.79
CA ASP A 370 -16.08 31.22 5.85
C ASP A 370 -17.17 30.31 6.45
N GLY A 371 -17.14 29.01 6.14
CA GLY A 371 -18.14 28.04 6.59
C GLY A 371 -17.89 27.48 7.99
N VAL A 372 -18.88 26.79 8.55
CA VAL A 372 -18.67 25.87 9.69
C VAL A 372 -18.26 24.52 9.13
N HIS A 373 -17.14 23.98 9.61
CA HIS A 373 -16.54 22.76 9.09
C HIS A 373 -16.86 21.56 9.97
N ASP A 374 -17.01 20.39 9.37
CA ASP A 374 -17.11 19.13 10.11
C ASP A 374 -15.73 18.47 10.17
N VAL A 375 -15.43 17.82 11.30
CA VAL A 375 -14.30 16.88 11.37
C VAL A 375 -14.58 15.72 10.41
N ASP A 376 -13.68 15.46 9.47
CA ASP A 376 -13.84 14.38 8.52
C ASP A 376 -13.55 13.01 9.18
N PRO A 377 -14.34 11.96 8.91
CA PRO A 377 -14.16 10.61 9.46
C PRO A 377 -12.76 10.01 9.26
N LEU A 378 -12.09 10.27 8.14
CA LEU A 378 -10.81 9.64 7.76
C LEU A 378 -9.67 10.65 7.60
N MET A 379 -9.95 11.94 7.60
CA MET A 379 -8.93 12.99 7.47
C MET A 379 -8.91 13.95 8.68
N GLY A 380 -9.86 13.81 9.61
CA GLY A 380 -9.98 14.70 10.76
C GLY A 380 -10.17 16.15 10.32
N CYS A 381 -9.37 17.06 10.87
CA CYS A 381 -9.37 18.48 10.48
C CYS A 381 -8.50 18.75 9.23
N ALA A 382 -7.80 17.75 8.68
CA ALA A 382 -6.81 17.93 7.62
C ALA A 382 -7.37 17.84 6.19
N THR A 383 -8.69 17.80 6.00
CA THR A 383 -9.32 17.56 4.69
C THR A 383 -8.78 18.44 3.55
N THR A 384 -8.53 19.72 3.81
CA THR A 384 -7.99 20.66 2.80
C THR A 384 -6.49 20.50 2.54
N LEU A 385 -5.76 19.77 3.40
CA LEU A 385 -4.35 19.44 3.22
C LEU A 385 -4.14 18.26 2.27
N PHE A 386 -5.07 17.30 2.23
CA PHE A 386 -4.93 16.06 1.44
C PHE A 386 -4.72 16.29 -0.07
N PRO A 387 -5.39 17.27 -0.73
CA PRO A 387 -5.06 17.61 -2.12
C PRO A 387 -3.59 18.03 -2.30
N LEU A 388 -3.04 18.85 -1.38
CA LEU A 388 -1.63 19.24 -1.41
C LEU A 388 -0.71 18.04 -1.18
N MET A 389 -1.06 17.14 -0.26
CA MET A 389 -0.34 15.87 -0.06
C MET A 389 -0.35 15.02 -1.33
N GLY A 390 -1.47 14.98 -2.04
CA GLY A 390 -1.58 14.32 -3.34
C GLY A 390 -0.62 14.90 -4.37
N HIS A 391 -0.52 16.22 -4.49
CA HIS A 391 0.43 16.86 -5.41
C HIS A 391 1.90 16.54 -5.04
N VAL A 392 2.22 16.52 -3.72
CA VAL A 392 3.53 16.09 -3.24
C VAL A 392 3.80 14.63 -3.62
N ALA A 393 2.85 13.72 -3.39
CA ALA A 393 2.99 12.31 -3.75
C ALA A 393 3.30 12.12 -5.23
N ASN A 394 2.61 12.86 -6.11
CA ASN A 394 2.84 12.81 -7.56
C ASN A 394 4.21 13.37 -7.97
N LEU A 395 4.66 14.45 -7.33
CA LEU A 395 6.01 14.95 -7.54
C LEU A 395 7.06 13.90 -7.13
N VAL A 396 6.90 13.27 -5.97
CA VAL A 396 7.82 12.24 -5.48
C VAL A 396 7.82 11.00 -6.39
N GLN A 397 6.66 10.58 -6.90
CA GLN A 397 6.60 9.49 -7.89
C GLN A 397 7.38 9.81 -9.17
N ARG A 398 7.33 11.06 -9.66
CA ARG A 398 8.15 11.51 -10.80
C ARG A 398 9.65 11.52 -10.48
N ILE A 399 10.01 11.93 -9.27
CA ILE A 399 11.40 11.95 -8.79
C ILE A 399 11.96 10.53 -8.73
N ARG A 400 11.21 9.55 -8.21
CA ARG A 400 11.65 8.14 -8.12
C ARG A 400 12.00 7.52 -9.48
N LYS A 401 11.49 8.08 -10.59
CA LYS A 401 11.78 7.66 -11.98
C LYS A 401 12.92 8.44 -12.63
N SER A 402 13.48 9.44 -11.94
CA SER A 402 14.49 10.34 -12.47
C SER A 402 15.82 10.15 -11.76
N ASP A 403 16.93 10.21 -12.49
CA ASP A 403 18.27 10.08 -11.88
C ASP A 403 18.69 11.32 -11.06
N LYS A 404 18.03 12.47 -11.29
CA LYS A 404 18.30 13.74 -10.62
C LYS A 404 17.08 14.63 -10.55
N ASN A 405 17.06 15.51 -9.55
CA ASN A 405 16.07 16.58 -9.46
C ASN A 405 16.39 17.69 -10.48
N SER A 406 15.51 17.87 -11.46
CA SER A 406 15.61 18.96 -12.43
C SER A 406 15.24 20.30 -11.77
N PHE A 407 15.67 21.43 -12.35
CA PHE A 407 15.25 22.74 -11.85
C PHE A 407 13.73 22.93 -11.85
N ALA A 408 13.01 22.29 -12.78
CA ALA A 408 11.54 22.29 -12.80
C ALA A 408 10.95 21.54 -11.60
N ILE A 409 11.52 20.38 -11.25
CA ILE A 409 11.15 19.62 -10.04
C ILE A 409 11.40 20.46 -8.79
N ILE A 410 12.57 21.10 -8.69
CA ILE A 410 12.95 21.93 -7.53
C ILE A 410 12.02 23.15 -7.41
N SER A 411 11.70 23.82 -8.52
CA SER A 411 10.75 24.95 -8.52
C SER A 411 9.37 24.52 -8.05
N HIS A 412 8.85 23.42 -8.59
CA HIS A 412 7.54 22.90 -8.23
C HIS A 412 7.48 22.42 -6.77
N ALA A 413 8.55 21.77 -6.28
CA ALA A 413 8.69 21.42 -4.86
C ALA A 413 8.64 22.66 -3.97
N ARG A 414 9.27 23.76 -4.37
CA ARG A 414 9.24 25.03 -3.63
C ARG A 414 7.83 25.64 -3.59
N GLU A 415 7.09 25.58 -4.69
CA GLU A 415 5.70 26.04 -4.75
C GLU A 415 4.80 25.22 -3.82
N LEU A 416 4.91 23.89 -3.86
CA LEU A 416 4.17 23.00 -2.96
C LEU A 416 4.53 23.23 -1.49
N LYS A 417 5.81 23.37 -1.18
CA LYS A 417 6.28 23.71 0.17
C LYS A 417 5.65 25.02 0.65
N ASN A 418 5.66 26.08 -0.17
CA ASN A 418 5.06 27.36 0.18
C ASN A 418 3.55 27.26 0.41
N ALA A 419 2.84 26.47 -0.40
CA ALA A 419 1.41 26.23 -0.23
C ALA A 419 1.12 25.49 1.10
N ILE A 420 1.89 24.46 1.43
CA ILE A 420 1.76 23.71 2.69
C ILE A 420 2.18 24.57 3.89
N ASP A 421 3.15 25.48 3.72
CA ASP A 421 3.57 26.38 4.79
C ASP A 421 2.52 27.44 5.14
N ARG A 422 1.75 27.88 4.14
CA ARG A 422 0.63 28.83 4.30
C ARG A 422 -0.68 28.14 4.66
N TRP A 423 -0.74 26.81 4.57
CA TRP A 423 -1.95 26.07 4.92
C TRP A 423 -2.30 26.29 6.38
N VAL A 424 -3.53 26.70 6.62
CA VAL A 424 -4.13 26.92 7.93
C VAL A 424 -5.42 26.13 8.04
N LEU A 425 -5.75 25.77 9.27
CA LEU A 425 -7.03 25.16 9.57
C LEU A 425 -8.14 26.20 9.49
N PRO A 426 -9.36 25.78 9.10
CA PRO A 426 -10.54 26.60 9.27
C PRO A 426 -10.77 27.02 10.73
N ASN A 427 -11.42 28.17 10.92
CA ASN A 427 -11.61 28.78 12.24
C ASN A 427 -12.72 28.11 13.08
N HIS A 428 -13.67 27.43 12.43
CA HIS A 428 -14.88 26.92 13.08
C HIS A 428 -15.12 25.46 12.70
N PHE A 429 -15.11 24.59 13.70
CA PHE A 429 -15.47 23.19 13.57
C PHE A 429 -16.67 22.84 14.46
N ASN A 430 -17.58 22.02 13.96
CA ASN A 430 -18.57 21.37 14.79
C ASN A 430 -17.88 20.35 15.71
N PRO A 431 -18.14 20.39 17.03
CA PRO A 431 -17.58 19.41 17.94
C PRO A 431 -18.16 18.02 17.64
N PRO A 432 -17.36 16.95 17.73
CA PRO A 432 -17.86 15.58 17.64
C PRO A 432 -18.88 15.26 18.75
N GLU A 433 -19.83 14.37 18.47
CA GLU A 433 -20.78 13.83 19.45
C GLU A 433 -20.12 12.81 20.39
N ASP A 434 -19.14 12.03 19.89
CA ASP A 434 -18.40 11.04 20.70
C ASP A 434 -17.55 11.75 21.78
N PRO A 435 -17.77 11.51 23.07
CA PRO A 435 -16.95 12.08 24.15
C PRO A 435 -15.47 11.69 24.09
N GLN A 436 -15.13 10.59 23.40
CA GLN A 436 -13.73 10.18 23.17
C GLN A 436 -13.09 10.85 21.95
N SER A 437 -13.85 11.69 21.24
CA SER A 437 -13.39 12.43 20.06
C SER A 437 -13.26 13.91 20.40
N GLU A 438 -12.09 14.28 20.91
CA GLU A 438 -11.77 15.69 21.13
C GLU A 438 -11.37 16.39 19.84
N LEU A 439 -11.94 17.58 19.60
CA LEU A 439 -11.57 18.41 18.46
C LEU A 439 -10.08 18.78 18.48
N GLN A 440 -9.53 19.05 19.68
CA GLN A 440 -8.13 19.40 19.83
C GLN A 440 -7.19 18.29 19.34
N ASP A 441 -7.51 17.03 19.61
CA ASP A 441 -6.73 15.89 19.10
C ASP A 441 -6.71 15.85 17.56
N SER A 442 -7.84 16.19 16.94
CA SER A 442 -7.96 16.25 15.48
C SER A 442 -7.14 17.41 14.88
N ILE A 443 -7.09 18.55 15.57
CA ILE A 443 -6.26 19.70 15.22
C ILE A 443 -4.76 19.35 15.32
N GLN A 444 -4.33 18.75 16.44
CA GLN A 444 -2.94 18.33 16.63
C GLN A 444 -2.53 17.30 15.58
N THR A 445 -3.40 16.34 15.29
CA THR A 445 -3.19 15.35 14.24
C THR A 445 -3.06 16.01 12.87
N ALA A 446 -3.90 17.00 12.54
CA ALA A 446 -3.82 17.71 11.26
C ALA A 446 -2.50 18.47 11.08
N TYR A 447 -2.00 19.12 12.13
CA TYR A 447 -0.66 19.73 12.09
C TYR A 447 0.46 18.68 12.01
N ALA A 448 0.30 17.51 12.62
CA ALA A 448 1.26 16.41 12.48
C ALA A 448 1.34 15.93 11.02
N TYR A 449 0.20 15.82 10.32
CA TYR A 449 0.14 15.55 8.88
C TYR A 449 0.91 16.62 8.08
N ARG A 450 0.74 17.90 8.40
CA ARG A 450 1.47 19.01 7.74
C ARG A 450 2.99 18.85 7.88
N TRP A 451 3.50 18.59 9.08
CA TRP A 451 4.94 18.39 9.29
C TRP A 451 5.43 17.10 8.61
N ALA A 452 4.66 16.02 8.65
CA ALA A 452 5.00 14.76 8.01
C ALA A 452 5.10 14.86 6.48
N ILE A 453 4.18 15.59 5.83
CA ILE A 453 4.26 15.77 4.37
C ILE A 453 5.42 16.71 3.97
N LEU A 454 5.74 17.71 4.79
CA LEU A 454 6.95 18.54 4.60
C LEU A 454 8.23 17.70 4.74
N LEU A 455 8.29 16.79 5.71
CA LEU A 455 9.39 15.84 5.87
C LEU A 455 9.53 14.95 4.63
N TYR A 456 8.41 14.38 4.15
CA TYR A 456 8.39 13.55 2.96
C TYR A 456 8.88 14.30 1.71
N LEU A 457 8.46 15.56 1.54
CA LEU A 457 8.92 16.43 0.45
C LEU A 457 10.41 16.76 0.57
N HIS A 458 10.90 17.07 1.78
CA HIS A 458 12.31 17.36 2.03
C HIS A 458 13.22 16.16 1.74
N GLN A 459 12.78 14.95 2.10
CA GLN A 459 13.52 13.72 1.80
C GLN A 459 13.63 13.47 0.28
N ALA A 460 12.61 13.86 -0.50
CA ALA A 460 12.62 13.68 -1.96
C ALA A 460 13.37 14.80 -2.70
N VAL A 461 13.33 16.03 -2.18
CA VAL A 461 13.97 17.22 -2.79
C VAL A 461 14.80 17.96 -1.74
N PRO A 462 15.97 17.43 -1.35
CA PRO A 462 16.83 18.06 -0.36
C PRO A 462 17.40 19.42 -0.80
N GLU A 463 17.28 19.77 -2.08
CA GLU A 463 17.78 21.03 -2.65
C GLU A 463 16.94 22.26 -2.27
N ILE A 464 15.68 22.08 -1.85
CA ILE A 464 14.86 23.22 -1.42
C ILE A 464 15.25 23.68 -0.01
N PRO A 465 15.25 25.00 0.26
CA PRO A 465 15.45 25.51 1.62
C PRO A 465 14.39 24.96 2.58
N SER A 466 14.83 24.18 3.56
CA SER A 466 13.97 23.49 4.52
C SER A 466 14.69 23.28 5.85
N PRO A 467 13.98 23.22 6.98
CA PRO A 467 14.52 22.61 8.20
C PRO A 467 15.04 21.20 7.94
N SER A 468 15.94 20.72 8.79
CA SER A 468 16.48 19.35 8.69
C SER A 468 15.39 18.31 8.90
N SER A 469 15.58 17.10 8.34
CA SER A 469 14.67 15.96 8.52
C SER A 469 14.32 15.72 9.98
N PHE A 470 15.32 15.81 10.87
CA PHE A 470 15.11 15.65 12.32
C PHE A 470 14.17 16.71 12.91
N ILE A 471 14.30 17.99 12.54
CA ILE A 471 13.41 19.05 13.05
C ILE A 471 11.97 18.80 12.60
N LEU A 472 11.78 18.43 11.33
CA LEU A 472 10.45 18.14 10.80
C LEU A 472 9.84 16.91 11.50
N ALA A 473 10.61 15.83 11.67
CA ALA A 473 10.17 14.63 12.37
C ALA A 473 9.84 14.88 13.85
N ASN A 474 10.68 15.66 14.54
CA ASN A 474 10.48 16.05 15.93
C ASN A 474 9.20 16.87 16.11
N ASN A 475 8.92 17.82 15.21
CA ASN A 475 7.66 18.56 15.26
C ASN A 475 6.44 17.67 15.04
N THR A 476 6.53 16.69 14.13
CA THR A 476 5.49 15.66 13.96
C THR A 476 5.25 14.88 15.24
N LEU A 477 6.30 14.31 15.85
CA LEU A 477 6.13 13.49 17.06
C LEU A 477 5.70 14.29 18.28
N LYS A 478 6.16 15.55 18.44
CA LYS A 478 5.70 16.42 19.53
C LYS A 478 4.19 16.63 19.49
N LEU A 479 3.61 16.84 18.30
CA LEU A 479 2.17 16.96 18.16
C LEU A 479 1.47 15.63 18.48
N LEU A 480 1.95 14.51 17.93
CA LEU A 480 1.36 13.20 18.24
C LEU A 480 1.49 12.84 19.74
N ALA A 481 2.55 13.28 20.42
CA ALA A 481 2.75 13.04 21.84
C ALA A 481 1.73 13.75 22.73
N THR A 482 1.16 14.87 22.27
CA THR A 482 0.06 15.55 22.97
C THR A 482 -1.29 14.86 22.83
N VAL A 483 -1.42 13.90 21.90
CA VAL A 483 -2.67 13.17 21.67
C VAL A 483 -2.67 11.85 22.44
N PRO A 484 -3.64 11.63 23.35
CA PRO A 484 -3.76 10.39 24.12
C PRO A 484 -3.91 9.14 23.25
N LEU A 485 -3.39 8.00 23.70
CA LEU A 485 -3.53 6.73 22.97
C LEU A 485 -4.98 6.23 22.87
N SER A 486 -5.84 6.67 23.80
CA SER A 486 -7.29 6.43 23.82
C SER A 486 -8.05 7.27 22.78
N SER A 487 -7.48 8.38 22.30
CA SER A 487 -8.10 9.27 21.32
C SER A 487 -8.50 8.51 20.05
N ARG A 488 -9.69 8.76 19.51
CA ARG A 488 -10.14 8.16 18.25
C ARG A 488 -9.25 8.51 17.06
N THR A 489 -8.56 9.65 17.11
CA THR A 489 -7.64 10.11 16.07
C THR A 489 -6.43 9.20 15.86
N ASN A 490 -6.17 8.26 16.78
CA ASN A 490 -5.09 7.28 16.66
C ASN A 490 -5.19 6.47 15.35
N ILE A 491 -6.40 6.24 14.81
CA ILE A 491 -6.60 5.60 13.49
C ILE A 491 -5.91 6.37 12.34
N LEU A 492 -5.72 7.68 12.51
CA LEU A 492 -5.13 8.57 11.51
C LEU A 492 -3.61 8.72 11.66
N HIS A 493 -3.01 8.19 12.73
CA HIS A 493 -1.60 8.47 13.02
C HIS A 493 -0.61 7.64 12.21
N ILE A 494 -1.07 6.61 11.48
CA ILE A 494 -0.21 5.65 10.76
C ILE A 494 0.82 6.36 9.88
N PHE A 495 0.37 7.23 8.95
CA PHE A 495 1.26 7.95 8.04
C PHE A 495 2.24 8.90 8.77
N PRO A 496 1.78 9.88 9.56
CA PRO A 496 2.69 10.84 10.19
C PRO A 496 3.65 10.17 11.18
N LEU A 497 3.18 9.16 11.93
CA LEU A 497 4.04 8.40 12.84
C LEU A 497 5.09 7.61 12.06
N PHE A 498 4.73 6.96 10.94
CA PHE A 498 5.66 6.16 10.14
C PHE A 498 6.81 6.98 9.58
N VAL A 499 6.51 8.11 8.92
CA VAL A 499 7.55 8.94 8.30
C VAL A 499 8.47 9.55 9.37
N ALA A 500 7.91 10.03 10.48
CA ALA A 500 8.70 10.63 11.55
C ALA A 500 9.54 9.59 12.32
N SER A 501 9.00 8.39 12.59
CA SER A 501 9.70 7.32 13.33
C SER A 501 11.05 6.97 12.70
N CYS A 502 11.15 7.06 11.37
CA CYS A 502 12.36 6.72 10.63
C CYS A 502 13.55 7.65 10.93
N GLU A 503 13.33 8.82 11.54
CA GLU A 503 14.36 9.84 11.76
C GLU A 503 15.09 9.77 13.11
N PHE A 504 14.66 8.92 14.04
CA PHE A 504 15.19 8.89 15.40
C PHE A 504 16.30 7.84 15.60
N GLU A 505 17.33 8.23 16.35
CA GLU A 505 18.48 7.39 16.69
C GLU A 505 18.57 7.06 18.18
N ASP A 506 18.05 7.92 19.05
CA ASP A 506 18.15 7.77 20.50
C ASP A 506 17.20 6.67 21.01
N GLU A 507 17.70 5.83 21.92
CA GLU A 507 16.98 4.63 22.38
C GLU A 507 15.69 4.99 23.14
N GLU A 508 15.72 6.05 23.95
CA GLU A 508 14.56 6.55 24.69
C GLU A 508 13.42 6.96 23.74
N ASP A 509 13.74 7.74 22.70
CA ASP A 509 12.77 8.15 21.69
C ASP A 509 12.23 6.93 20.91
N ARG A 510 13.12 6.00 20.53
CA ARG A 510 12.73 4.76 19.83
C ARG A 510 11.80 3.89 20.68
N GLU A 511 12.04 3.78 21.98
CA GLU A 511 11.18 3.04 22.89
C GLU A 511 9.80 3.69 23.01
N TRP A 512 9.73 5.01 23.19
CA TRP A 512 8.46 5.75 23.21
C TRP A 512 7.67 5.57 21.89
N ILE A 513 8.36 5.68 20.75
CA ILE A 513 7.77 5.44 19.42
C ILE A 513 7.21 4.01 19.33
N MET A 514 7.96 3.01 19.76
CA MET A 514 7.55 1.60 19.70
C MET A 514 6.35 1.32 20.62
N GLN A 515 6.30 1.91 21.82
CA GLN A 515 5.14 1.80 22.71
C GLN A 515 3.87 2.32 22.02
N ARG A 516 3.96 3.44 21.29
CA ARG A 516 2.83 3.99 20.53
C ARG A 516 2.39 3.06 19.40
N TRP A 517 3.33 2.47 18.66
CA TRP A 517 3.01 1.47 17.62
C TRP A 517 2.34 0.22 18.20
N VAL A 518 2.85 -0.31 19.31
CA VAL A 518 2.24 -1.49 19.99
C VAL A 518 0.81 -1.18 20.44
N ALA A 519 0.59 0.00 21.03
CA ALA A 519 -0.76 0.42 21.40
C ALA A 519 -1.70 0.48 20.17
N MET A 520 -1.20 0.98 19.03
CA MET A 520 -1.94 1.04 17.78
C MET A 520 -2.21 -0.36 17.19
N GLN A 521 -1.24 -1.28 17.22
CA GLN A 521 -1.42 -2.68 16.79
C GLN A 521 -2.52 -3.37 17.59
N ASN A 522 -2.51 -3.21 18.91
CA ASN A 522 -3.50 -3.83 19.80
C ASN A 522 -4.92 -3.29 19.59
N ARG A 523 -5.03 -1.98 19.30
CA ARG A 523 -6.31 -1.30 19.11
C ARG A 523 -6.91 -1.52 17.72
N LEU A 524 -6.10 -1.37 16.66
CA LEU A 524 -6.60 -1.35 15.28
C LEU A 524 -6.59 -2.72 14.62
N ARG A 525 -5.71 -3.64 15.05
CA ARG A 525 -5.68 -5.04 14.60
C ARG A 525 -5.64 -5.25 13.07
N ILE A 526 -5.09 -4.29 12.34
CA ILE A 526 -4.93 -4.34 10.87
C ILE A 526 -3.47 -4.69 10.50
N GLY A 527 -3.29 -5.41 9.38
CA GLY A 527 -1.98 -5.95 8.98
C GLY A 527 -0.97 -4.92 8.49
N ASN A 528 -1.43 -3.79 7.97
CA ASN A 528 -0.58 -2.68 7.50
C ASN A 528 0.30 -2.08 8.60
N ILE A 529 -0.17 -2.01 9.85
CA ILE A 529 0.59 -1.51 10.99
C ILE A 529 1.79 -2.41 11.29
N ASP A 530 1.62 -3.73 11.19
CA ASP A 530 2.70 -4.68 11.43
C ASP A 530 3.83 -4.48 10.42
N ARG A 531 3.47 -4.28 9.14
CA ARG A 531 4.42 -3.96 8.07
C ARG A 531 5.13 -2.63 8.32
N CYS A 532 4.44 -1.60 8.81
CA CYS A 532 5.09 -0.33 9.19
C CYS A 532 6.16 -0.54 10.26
N VAL A 533 5.86 -1.31 11.31
CA VAL A 533 6.82 -1.60 12.40
C VAL A 533 8.04 -2.36 11.89
N GLU A 534 7.83 -3.36 11.02
CA GLU A 534 8.93 -4.10 10.38
C GLU A 534 9.85 -3.19 9.58
N VAL A 535 9.29 -2.29 8.77
CA VAL A 535 10.06 -1.32 7.97
C VAL A 535 10.84 -0.35 8.86
N ILE A 536 10.21 0.19 9.91
CA ILE A 536 10.87 1.11 10.85
C ILE A 536 12.07 0.44 11.51
N ARG A 537 11.90 -0.79 12.02
CA ARG A 537 13.00 -1.57 12.63
C ARG A 537 14.14 -1.80 11.65
N GLU A 538 13.83 -2.12 10.40
CA GLU A 538 14.84 -2.31 9.36
C GLU A 538 15.58 -1.01 9.01
N VAL A 539 14.88 0.14 8.97
CA VAL A 539 15.49 1.46 8.78
C VAL A 539 16.48 1.76 9.91
N TRP A 540 16.07 1.59 11.16
CA TRP A 540 16.93 1.81 12.33
C TRP A 540 18.15 0.89 12.29
N ARG A 541 17.96 -0.41 12.05
CA ARG A 541 19.06 -1.38 11.93
C ARG A 541 20.09 -0.97 10.88
N ARG A 542 19.65 -0.49 9.72
CA ARG A 542 20.55 -0.01 8.64
C ARG A 542 21.28 1.27 9.04
N ARG A 543 20.60 2.22 9.67
CA ARG A 543 21.21 3.47 10.16
C ARG A 543 22.27 3.18 11.21
N ASP A 544 21.99 2.30 12.16
CA ASP A 544 22.91 1.92 13.23
C ASP A 544 24.15 1.22 12.68
N ALA A 545 23.98 0.31 11.71
CA ALA A 545 25.09 -0.34 11.01
C ALA A 545 25.98 0.68 10.27
N ALA A 546 25.38 1.65 9.58
CA ALA A 546 26.10 2.71 8.88
C ALA A 546 26.85 3.64 9.85
N LYS A 547 26.24 3.97 10.99
CA LYS A 547 26.85 4.76 12.07
C LYS A 547 28.05 4.02 12.69
N ALA A 548 27.89 2.74 13.00
CA ALA A 548 28.96 1.91 13.53
C ALA A 548 30.16 1.81 12.55
N GLU A 549 29.90 1.65 11.26
CA GLU A 549 30.96 1.61 10.25
C GLU A 549 31.71 2.95 10.13
N ARG A 550 30.98 4.07 10.15
CA ARG A 550 31.60 5.42 10.16
C ARG A 550 32.48 5.63 11.39
N LEU A 551 32.06 5.15 12.56
CA LEU A 551 32.85 5.21 13.79
C LEU A 551 34.11 4.34 13.68
N ARG A 552 34.00 3.11 13.17
CA ARG A 552 35.15 2.22 12.93
C ARG A 552 36.18 2.83 11.99
N LEU A 553 35.74 3.46 10.90
CA LEU A 553 36.63 4.16 9.96
C LEU A 553 37.35 5.36 10.60
N ARG A 554 36.69 6.08 11.52
CA ARG A 554 37.29 7.18 12.29
C ARG A 554 38.25 6.70 13.39
N SER A 555 37.98 5.55 14.00
CA SER A 555 38.81 4.96 15.06
C SER A 555 40.01 4.18 14.54
N ARG A 556 40.12 3.92 13.24
CA ARG A 556 41.34 3.34 12.65
C ARG A 556 42.50 4.34 12.82
N PRO A 557 43.59 3.97 13.50
CA PRO A 557 44.77 4.82 13.58
C PRO A 557 45.35 4.95 12.17
N GLY A 558 45.13 6.09 11.53
CA GLY A 558 45.84 6.45 10.32
C GLY A 558 47.32 6.63 10.65
N SER A 559 48.13 5.66 10.22
CA SER A 559 49.57 5.78 9.96
C SER A 559 49.97 7.24 9.72
N ARG A 560 50.75 7.81 10.66
CA ARG A 560 51.53 9.04 10.43
C ARG A 560 52.29 8.89 9.11
N LYS A 561 51.77 9.45 8.02
CA LYS A 561 52.53 9.71 6.81
C LYS A 561 52.70 11.21 6.69
N GLY A 562 53.94 11.64 6.92
CA GLY A 562 54.53 12.83 6.32
C GLY A 562 54.01 14.16 6.85
N SER A 563 54.74 14.71 7.82
CA SER A 563 54.91 16.15 7.95
C SER A 563 55.36 16.71 6.60
N MET A 564 54.46 17.30 5.83
CA MET A 564 54.83 18.09 4.67
C MET A 564 55.22 19.48 5.19
N VAL A 565 56.53 19.71 5.21
CA VAL A 565 57.17 20.97 5.53
C VAL A 565 56.57 22.08 4.66
N ILE A 566 56.07 23.12 5.33
CA ILE A 566 55.68 24.38 4.71
C ILE A 566 56.98 25.07 4.24
N HIS A 567 57.20 25.14 2.93
CA HIS A 567 58.08 26.16 2.38
C HIS A 567 57.25 27.43 2.18
N GLY A 568 57.60 28.47 2.95
CA GLY A 568 56.98 29.77 2.87
C GLY A 568 57.40 30.52 1.62
N GLU A 569 56.43 31.15 0.97
CA GLU A 569 56.67 32.30 0.10
C GLU A 569 56.18 33.56 0.82
N HIS A 570 57.06 34.56 0.83
CA HIS A 570 56.89 35.89 1.42
C HIS A 570 55.68 36.64 0.85
N PRO A 571 54.93 37.40 1.68
CA PRO A 571 54.08 38.47 1.19
C PRO A 571 54.85 39.80 1.16
N SER A 572 54.91 40.41 -0.02
CA SER A 572 55.38 41.79 -0.23
C SER A 572 54.35 42.79 0.31
N LYS A 573 54.83 43.72 1.14
CA LYS A 573 54.10 44.87 1.66
C LYS A 573 54.04 46.01 0.63
N SER A 574 52.86 46.59 0.45
CA SER A 574 52.57 48.05 0.34
C SER A 574 51.06 48.18 0.02
N GLY A 575 50.29 49.14 0.51
CA GLY A 575 50.56 50.34 1.28
C GLY A 575 49.30 50.77 2.07
N ASN A 576 49.55 51.70 2.96
CA ASN A 576 48.73 52.16 4.07
C ASN A 576 47.90 53.38 3.63
N VAL A 577 46.58 53.40 3.86
CA VAL A 577 45.79 54.64 3.96
C VAL A 577 44.72 54.48 5.06
N ARG A 578 44.94 55.21 6.16
CA ARG A 578 43.99 55.66 7.20
C ARG A 578 42.84 56.47 6.56
N SER A 579 41.62 56.65 7.08
CA SER A 579 41.07 56.72 8.44
C SER A 579 39.55 56.99 8.36
N GLU A 580 38.87 56.77 9.49
CA GLU A 580 37.65 57.45 9.98
C GLU A 580 36.26 57.06 9.45
N GLY A 581 35.31 56.94 10.38
CA GLY A 581 33.88 57.01 10.10
C GLY A 581 32.97 56.09 10.91
N VAL A 582 32.85 56.32 12.22
CA VAL A 582 31.72 55.86 13.05
C VAL A 582 30.45 56.58 12.58
N ILE A 583 29.37 55.88 12.20
CA ILE A 583 27.97 56.35 12.36
C ILE A 583 27.02 55.15 12.56
N THR A 584 26.22 55.28 13.62
CA THR A 584 25.06 54.53 14.10
C THR A 584 23.74 54.84 13.36
N GLY A 585 22.76 53.93 13.39
CA GLY A 585 21.32 54.22 13.16
C GLY A 585 20.70 53.36 12.05
N LEU A 586 19.80 52.41 12.36
CA LEU A 586 18.34 52.58 12.47
C LEU A 586 17.68 52.93 11.13
N GLU A 587 17.12 51.92 10.46
CA GLU A 587 15.67 51.73 10.19
C GLU A 587 15.40 50.27 9.84
#